data_AF-A0AAX3W9J9-F1
#
_entry.id   AF-A0AAX3W9J9-F1
#
_cell.length_a   1.000
_cell.length_b   1.000
_cell.length_c   1.000
_cell.angle_alpha   90.00
_cell.angle_beta   90.00
_cell.angle_gamma   90.00
#
_symmetry.space_group_name_H-M   'P 1'
#
loop_
_entity.id
_entity.type
_entity.pdbx_description
1 polymer ?
#
loop_
_entity_poly.entity_id
_entity_poly.type
_entity_poly.pdbx_seq_one_letter_code
_entity_poly.pdbx_strand_id
1 'polypeptide(L)'
;MMNRTPLLLAALSLGLVCGAARAEDGPPKLDVAATCQSAQRVQKTLSDNVSADACLNSERGAERDLKKRWSEFPAAARTQCTQQFQAGGFPSYVELLTCLELASGAVPTQPALDSAGKSDGGGAASRGDRKGGSTLTREPAPTQRTNPIEVLQGK
;
A
#
# COMPACT_ATOMS: atom_id res chain seq x y z
N MET A 1 49.29 58.27 -8.06
CA MET A 1 49.45 57.73 -6.69
C MET A 1 48.80 56.36 -6.67
N MET A 2 49.56 55.38 -6.19
CA MET A 2 49.24 53.96 -6.07
C MET A 2 48.09 53.76 -5.06
N ASN A 3 47.12 52.88 -5.38
CA ASN A 3 46.96 51.66 -4.58
C ASN A 3 46.05 50.62 -5.25
N ARG A 4 46.68 49.48 -5.52
CA ARG A 4 46.10 48.16 -5.83
C ARG A 4 46.03 47.37 -4.52
N THR A 5 44.94 46.66 -4.24
CA THR A 5 44.83 45.45 -3.36
C THR A 5 43.34 45.08 -3.16
N PRO A 6 42.97 43.84 -2.78
CA PRO A 6 42.86 42.71 -3.70
C PRO A 6 41.50 41.98 -3.59
N LEU A 7 41.30 41.10 -4.58
CA LEU A 7 40.45 39.91 -4.59
C LEU A 7 40.02 39.37 -3.20
N LEU A 8 38.72 39.34 -2.93
CA LEU A 8 38.11 38.36 -2.02
C LEU A 8 36.94 37.69 -2.74
N LEU A 9 37.25 36.61 -3.45
CA LEU A 9 36.28 35.64 -3.95
C LEU A 9 35.61 34.97 -2.75
N ALA A 10 34.40 35.39 -2.40
CA ALA A 10 33.52 34.64 -1.52
C ALA A 10 33.00 33.41 -2.30
N ALA A 11 33.78 32.33 -2.31
CA ALA A 11 33.31 31.04 -2.77
C ALA A 11 32.26 30.53 -1.77
N LEU A 12 30.98 30.76 -2.05
CA LEU A 12 29.90 30.01 -1.41
C LEU A 12 30.01 28.56 -1.90
N SER A 13 30.72 27.73 -1.15
CA SER A 13 30.62 26.27 -1.26
C SER A 13 29.22 25.87 -0.79
N LEU A 14 28.30 25.75 -1.76
CA LEU A 14 27.03 25.07 -1.54
C LEU A 14 27.33 23.58 -1.40
N GLY A 15 27.75 23.18 -0.19
CA GLY A 15 27.93 21.79 0.18
C GLY A 15 26.60 21.08 0.05
N LEU A 16 26.46 20.28 -1.00
CA LEU A 16 25.43 19.26 -1.12
C LEU A 16 25.59 18.31 0.07
N VAL A 17 24.87 18.57 1.15
CA VAL A 17 24.71 17.61 2.24
C VAL A 17 23.90 16.45 1.68
N CYS A 18 24.59 15.46 1.12
CA CYS A 18 24.05 14.11 1.00
C CYS A 18 23.91 13.59 2.43
N GLY A 19 22.78 13.89 3.06
CA GLY A 19 22.39 13.25 4.31
C GLY A 19 22.29 11.75 4.06
N ALA A 20 23.29 10.99 4.51
CA ALA A 20 23.18 9.56 4.61
C ALA A 20 22.13 9.29 5.70
N ALA A 21 20.86 9.17 5.30
CA ALA A 21 19.81 8.67 6.17
C ALA A 21 20.28 7.29 6.64
N ARG A 22 20.67 7.20 7.92
CA ARG A 22 20.94 5.92 8.55
C ARG A 22 19.58 5.25 8.65
N ALA A 23 19.24 4.43 7.68
CA ALA A 23 18.12 3.53 7.80
C ALA A 23 18.42 2.66 9.02
N GLU A 24 17.56 2.69 10.03
CA GLU A 24 17.54 1.66 11.06
C GLU A 24 17.57 0.29 10.35
N ASP A 25 18.40 -0.62 10.84
CA ASP A 25 18.68 -1.92 10.19
C ASP A 25 17.46 -2.87 10.12
N GLY A 26 16.25 -2.37 10.38
CA GLY A 26 15.01 -3.15 10.39
C GLY A 26 13.75 -2.34 10.05
N PRO A 27 12.62 -3.04 9.87
CA PRO A 27 11.32 -2.42 9.66
C PRO A 27 10.90 -1.56 10.86
N PRO A 28 10.01 -0.57 10.67
CA PRO A 28 9.49 0.25 11.76
C PRO A 28 8.73 -0.62 12.77
N LYS A 29 8.76 -0.23 14.05
CA LYS A 29 8.00 -0.91 15.10
C LYS A 29 6.55 -0.42 15.10
N LEU A 30 5.64 -1.24 14.61
CA LEU A 30 4.20 -0.94 14.57
C LEU A 30 3.48 -1.51 15.81
N ASP A 31 2.45 -0.81 16.27
CA ASP A 31 1.54 -1.30 17.31
C ASP A 31 0.46 -2.19 16.70
N VAL A 32 0.79 -3.48 16.58
CA VAL A 32 -0.11 -4.50 16.04
C VAL A 32 -1.40 -4.63 16.84
N ALA A 33 -1.37 -4.39 18.16
CA ALA A 33 -2.57 -4.49 18.98
C ALA A 33 -3.55 -3.35 18.66
N ALA A 34 -3.05 -2.12 18.52
CA ALA A 34 -3.84 -0.98 18.09
C ALA A 34 -4.43 -1.22 16.69
N THR A 35 -3.63 -1.75 15.75
CA THR A 35 -4.08 -2.09 14.40
C THR A 35 -5.21 -3.11 14.41
N CYS A 36 -5.05 -4.23 15.11
CA CYS A 36 -6.10 -5.23 15.19
C CYS A 36 -7.35 -4.79 15.94
N GLN A 37 -7.20 -3.93 16.97
CA GLN A 37 -8.34 -3.34 17.66
C GLN A 37 -9.13 -2.42 16.73
N SER A 38 -8.46 -1.62 15.90
CA SER A 38 -9.12 -0.74 14.93
C SER A 38 -9.91 -1.54 13.89
N ALA A 39 -9.30 -2.62 13.36
CA ALA A 39 -9.94 -3.50 12.38
C ALA A 39 -11.21 -4.13 12.95
N GLN A 40 -11.18 -4.62 14.19
CA GLN A 40 -12.36 -5.16 14.86
C GLN A 40 -13.47 -4.13 15.05
N ARG A 41 -13.12 -2.88 15.40
CA ARG A 41 -14.13 -1.81 15.55
C ARG A 41 -14.85 -1.55 14.24
N VAL A 42 -14.13 -1.51 13.12
CA VAL A 42 -14.71 -1.31 11.78
C VAL A 42 -15.61 -2.49 11.43
N GLN A 43 -15.15 -3.72 11.61
CA GLN A 43 -15.88 -4.91 11.18
C GLN A 43 -17.13 -5.21 12.02
N LYS A 44 -17.11 -4.87 13.32
CA LYS A 44 -18.32 -4.94 14.16
C LYS A 44 -19.49 -4.13 13.57
N THR A 45 -19.21 -3.09 12.78
CA THR A 45 -20.25 -2.32 12.08
C THR A 45 -20.78 -3.00 10.81
N LEU A 46 -20.06 -4.00 10.28
CA LEU A 46 -20.31 -4.65 8.99
C LEU A 46 -20.90 -6.06 9.11
N SER A 47 -21.16 -6.56 10.33
CA SER A 47 -21.65 -7.93 10.62
C SER A 47 -20.68 -9.07 10.26
N ASP A 48 -19.54 -8.76 9.65
CA ASP A 48 -18.40 -9.66 9.53
C ASP A 48 -17.57 -9.62 10.82
N ASN A 49 -17.25 -10.78 11.38
CA ASN A 49 -16.37 -10.87 12.54
C ASN A 49 -15.02 -11.45 12.09
N VAL A 50 -14.02 -10.60 11.81
CA VAL A 50 -12.64 -11.13 11.76
C VAL A 50 -12.22 -11.36 13.20
N SER A 51 -11.74 -12.56 13.49
CA SER A 51 -11.24 -12.86 14.82
C SER A 51 -10.01 -12.00 15.13
N ALA A 52 -9.95 -11.50 16.36
CA ALA A 52 -8.78 -10.79 16.87
C ALA A 52 -7.50 -11.58 16.60
N ASP A 53 -7.57 -12.90 16.80
CA ASP A 53 -6.46 -13.82 16.61
C ASP A 53 -6.03 -13.94 15.14
N ALA A 54 -6.97 -13.94 14.18
CA ALA A 54 -6.62 -13.95 12.76
C ALA A 54 -5.85 -12.70 12.37
N CYS A 55 -6.29 -11.52 12.83
CA CYS A 55 -5.54 -10.28 12.61
C CYS A 55 -4.14 -10.35 13.22
N LEU A 56 -4.04 -10.70 14.51
CA LEU A 56 -2.76 -10.79 15.22
C LEU A 56 -1.80 -11.77 14.53
N ASN A 57 -2.31 -12.89 14.04
CA ASN A 57 -1.50 -13.89 13.35
C ASN A 57 -0.97 -13.37 12.01
N SER A 58 -1.83 -12.74 11.19
CA SER A 58 -1.44 -12.16 9.91
C SER A 58 -0.40 -11.04 10.07
N GLU A 59 -0.63 -10.11 11.00
CA GLU A 59 0.28 -9.01 11.28
C GLU A 59 1.65 -9.50 11.77
N ARG A 60 1.66 -10.45 12.73
CA ARG A 60 2.92 -11.05 13.22
C ARG A 60 3.61 -11.88 12.15
N GLY A 61 2.85 -12.49 11.24
CA GLY A 61 3.38 -13.18 10.07
C GLY A 61 4.14 -12.23 9.16
N ALA A 62 3.48 -11.15 8.74
CA ALA A 62 4.06 -10.11 7.91
C ALA A 62 5.26 -9.44 8.58
N GLU A 63 5.21 -9.18 9.90
CA GLU A 63 6.36 -8.65 10.65
C GLU A 63 7.59 -9.57 10.55
N ARG A 64 7.40 -10.89 10.70
CA ARG A 64 8.50 -11.85 10.59
C ARG A 64 9.08 -11.85 9.18
N ASP A 65 8.25 -11.78 8.16
CA ASP A 65 8.71 -11.81 6.77
C ASP A 65 9.38 -10.50 6.36
N LEU A 66 8.89 -9.36 6.84
CA LEU A 66 9.55 -8.07 6.74
C LEU A 66 10.93 -8.09 7.40
N LYS A 67 11.06 -8.61 8.62
CA LYS A 67 12.35 -8.70 9.31
C LYS A 67 13.37 -9.53 8.53
N LYS A 68 12.95 -10.62 7.89
CA LYS A 68 13.84 -11.46 7.07
C LYS A 68 14.28 -10.76 5.79
N ARG A 69 13.34 -10.09 5.11
CA ARG A 69 13.55 -9.56 3.75
C ARG A 69 13.86 -8.07 3.71
N TRP A 70 13.94 -7.39 4.86
CA TRP A 70 14.09 -5.94 4.94
C TRP A 70 15.23 -5.40 4.07
N SER A 71 16.39 -6.05 4.12
CA SER A 71 17.57 -5.67 3.35
C SER A 71 17.47 -5.99 1.85
N GLU A 72 16.56 -6.88 1.45
CA GLU A 72 16.32 -7.21 0.03
C GLU A 72 15.55 -6.09 -0.68
N PHE A 73 14.76 -5.31 0.07
CA PHE A 73 13.99 -4.22 -0.51
C PHE A 73 14.85 -2.97 -0.78
N PRO A 74 14.69 -2.32 -1.95
CA PRO A 74 15.40 -1.09 -2.28
C PRO A 74 15.19 -0.01 -1.21
N ALA A 75 16.25 0.76 -0.90
CA ALA A 75 16.18 1.82 0.11
C ALA A 75 15.11 2.89 -0.23
N ALA A 76 14.91 3.17 -1.52
CA ALA A 76 13.84 4.06 -1.99
C ALA A 76 12.45 3.50 -1.65
N ALA A 77 12.20 2.20 -1.90
CA ALA A 77 10.94 1.54 -1.56
C ALA A 77 10.71 1.52 -0.04
N ARG A 78 11.74 1.22 0.75
CA ARG A 78 11.68 1.29 2.23
C ARG A 78 11.30 2.68 2.71
N THR A 79 11.91 3.72 2.17
CA THR A 79 11.60 5.12 2.53
C THR A 79 10.17 5.48 2.13
N GLN A 80 9.78 5.20 0.90
CA GLN A 80 8.44 5.51 0.37
C GLN A 80 7.34 4.81 1.18
N CYS A 81 7.44 3.48 1.36
CA CYS A 81 6.41 2.70 2.02
C CYS A 81 6.32 3.00 3.52
N THR A 82 7.44 3.27 4.21
CA THR A 82 7.40 3.66 5.62
C THR A 82 6.81 5.06 5.84
N GLN A 83 7.02 5.99 4.90
CA GLN A 83 6.43 7.32 4.98
C GLN A 83 4.90 7.32 4.85
N GLN A 84 4.31 6.38 4.09
CA GLN A 84 2.84 6.26 4.00
C GLN A 84 2.17 6.09 5.37
N PHE A 85 2.85 5.44 6.32
CA PHE A 85 2.34 5.17 7.65
C PHE A 85 2.56 6.30 8.67
N GLN A 86 3.29 7.36 8.30
CA GLN A 86 3.54 8.51 9.17
C GLN A 86 2.37 9.51 9.22
N ALA A 87 1.47 9.46 8.23
CA ALA A 87 0.35 10.39 8.10
C ALA A 87 -0.81 10.15 9.11
N GLY A 88 -0.64 9.22 10.05
CA GLY A 88 -1.64 8.86 11.06
C GLY A 88 -2.44 7.60 10.68
N GLY A 89 -3.30 7.15 11.60
CA GLY A 89 -4.08 5.92 11.45
C GLY A 89 -3.45 4.74 12.19
N PHE A 90 -3.78 3.53 11.72
CA PHE A 90 -3.37 2.27 12.33
C PHE A 90 -2.50 1.47 11.34
N PRO A 91 -1.17 1.61 11.41
CA PRO A 91 -0.28 1.03 10.41
C PRO A 91 -0.25 -0.50 10.50
N SER A 92 -0.19 -1.17 9.34
CA SER A 92 -0.17 -2.62 9.22
C SER A 92 1.15 -3.13 8.61
N TYR A 93 1.68 -4.21 9.18
CA TYR A 93 2.82 -4.92 8.60
C TYR A 93 2.44 -5.63 7.30
N VAL A 94 1.18 -6.09 7.16
CA VAL A 94 0.68 -6.67 5.91
C VAL A 94 0.72 -5.62 4.81
N GLU A 95 0.19 -4.43 5.07
CA GLU A 95 0.19 -3.33 4.09
C GLU A 95 1.61 -2.86 3.76
N LEU A 96 2.49 -2.76 4.76
CA LEU A 96 3.89 -2.39 4.53
C LEU A 96 4.62 -3.43 3.66
N LEU A 97 4.45 -4.71 3.95
CA LEU A 97 5.05 -5.79 3.16
C LEU A 97 4.53 -5.74 1.71
N THR A 98 3.22 -5.60 1.53
CA THR A 98 2.61 -5.50 0.20
C THR A 98 3.12 -4.27 -0.56
N CYS A 99 3.23 -3.10 0.08
CA CYS A 99 3.78 -1.91 -0.55
C CYS A 99 5.21 -2.16 -1.05
N LEU A 100 6.05 -2.79 -0.22
CA LEU A 100 7.43 -3.07 -0.57
C LEU A 100 7.53 -4.04 -1.74
N GLU A 101 6.73 -5.11 -1.73
CA GLU A 101 6.68 -6.08 -2.84
C GLU A 101 6.23 -5.43 -4.15
N LEU A 102 5.24 -4.55 -4.11
CA LEU A 102 4.78 -3.80 -5.28
C LEU A 102 5.85 -2.82 -5.77
N ALA A 103 6.43 -2.03 -4.88
CA ALA A 103 7.42 -1.00 -5.21
C ALA A 103 8.76 -1.61 -5.68
N SER A 104 9.11 -2.82 -5.23
CA SER A 104 10.31 -3.52 -5.66
C SER A 104 10.10 -4.47 -6.83
N GLY A 105 8.85 -4.67 -7.28
CA GLY A 105 8.51 -5.70 -8.27
C GLY A 105 8.72 -7.13 -7.76
N ALA A 106 8.78 -7.35 -6.44
CA ALA A 106 8.95 -8.65 -5.81
C ALA A 106 7.62 -9.28 -5.37
N VAL A 107 6.52 -8.90 -6.03
CA VAL A 107 5.20 -9.52 -5.81
C VAL A 107 5.31 -11.01 -6.14
N PRO A 108 5.02 -11.92 -5.19
CA PRO A 108 5.03 -13.34 -5.48
C PRO A 108 4.00 -13.67 -6.58
N THR A 109 4.48 -14.12 -7.74
CA THR A 109 3.60 -14.61 -8.80
C THR A 109 2.99 -15.93 -8.34
N GLN A 110 1.68 -15.97 -8.14
CA GLN A 110 0.98 -17.23 -8.02
C GLN A 110 1.17 -18.00 -9.34
N PRO A 111 1.51 -19.31 -9.32
CA PRO A 111 1.44 -20.10 -10.55
C PRO A 111 0.02 -19.96 -11.08
N ALA A 112 -0.10 -19.62 -12.36
CA ALA A 112 -1.38 -19.42 -13.01
C ALA A 112 -2.19 -20.72 -12.91
N LEU A 113 -3.06 -20.80 -11.91
CA LEU A 113 -4.22 -21.66 -11.94
C LEU A 113 -5.12 -21.06 -13.04
N ASP A 114 -4.90 -21.57 -14.25
CA ASP A 114 -5.88 -21.68 -15.32
C ASP A 114 -6.91 -20.54 -15.36
N SER A 115 -6.47 -19.39 -15.86
CA SER A 115 -7.39 -18.40 -16.41
C SER A 115 -6.82 -17.86 -17.71
N ALA A 116 -6.89 -18.72 -18.73
CA ALA A 116 -7.14 -18.26 -20.09
C ALA A 116 -8.57 -17.68 -20.19
N GLY A 117 -8.86 -16.66 -19.39
CA GLY A 117 -9.92 -15.70 -19.65
C GLY A 117 -9.38 -14.71 -20.66
N LYS A 118 -9.27 -15.13 -21.92
CA LYS A 118 -8.90 -14.24 -23.01
C LYS A 118 -10.00 -13.18 -23.13
N SER A 119 -9.70 -11.98 -22.68
CA SER A 119 -10.58 -10.83 -22.87
C SER A 119 -10.45 -10.36 -24.31
N ASP A 120 -10.97 -11.15 -25.23
CA ASP A 120 -11.25 -10.67 -26.58
C ASP A 120 -12.61 -9.97 -26.53
N GLY A 121 -12.58 -8.65 -26.50
CA GLY A 121 -13.75 -7.81 -26.74
C GLY A 121 -14.29 -8.06 -28.15
N GLY A 122 -15.31 -8.91 -28.25
CA GLY A 122 -15.98 -9.20 -29.50
C GLY A 122 -17.38 -9.70 -29.22
N GLY A 123 -18.38 -8.84 -29.43
CA GLY A 123 -19.78 -9.19 -29.25
C GLY A 123 -20.18 -10.35 -30.16
N ALA A 124 -20.70 -11.42 -29.55
CA ALA A 124 -21.51 -12.40 -30.23
C ALA A 124 -22.58 -12.90 -29.26
N ALA A 125 -23.84 -12.62 -29.59
CA ALA A 125 -24.99 -13.09 -28.85
C ALA A 125 -24.98 -14.62 -28.78
N SER A 126 -24.95 -15.17 -27.57
CA SER A 126 -25.27 -16.57 -27.34
C SER A 126 -26.41 -16.66 -26.34
N ARG A 127 -27.59 -16.99 -26.87
CA ARG A 127 -28.75 -17.40 -26.08
C ARG A 127 -28.39 -18.74 -25.44
N GLY A 128 -28.13 -18.72 -24.14
CA GLY A 128 -27.89 -19.90 -23.33
C GLY A 128 -28.40 -19.66 -21.93
N ASP A 129 -29.54 -20.28 -21.62
CA ASP A 129 -30.11 -20.43 -20.28
C ASP A 129 -29.02 -20.93 -19.32
N ARG A 130 -28.53 -20.05 -18.44
CA ARG A 130 -27.70 -20.43 -17.28
C ARG A 130 -28.38 -19.94 -16.02
N LYS A 131 -29.18 -20.84 -15.48
CA LYS A 131 -29.80 -20.80 -14.16
C LYS A 131 -28.71 -20.72 -13.08
N GLY A 132 -28.78 -19.66 -12.26
CA GLY A 132 -28.34 -19.67 -10.87
C GLY A 132 -26.85 -19.42 -10.59
N GLY A 133 -26.37 -18.20 -10.86
CA GLY A 133 -25.23 -17.63 -10.13
C GLY A 133 -25.75 -16.53 -9.21
N SER A 134 -25.38 -16.54 -7.93
CA SER A 134 -25.85 -15.56 -6.95
C SER A 134 -25.50 -14.15 -7.42
N THR A 135 -26.50 -13.30 -7.65
CA THR A 135 -26.33 -11.93 -8.15
C THR A 135 -25.59 -11.01 -7.17
N LEU A 136 -25.36 -11.47 -5.95
CA LEU A 136 -24.72 -10.75 -4.86
C LEU A 136 -23.24 -10.40 -5.11
N THR A 137 -22.55 -11.16 -5.96
CA THR A 137 -21.14 -10.90 -6.33
C THR A 137 -20.98 -10.23 -7.69
N ARG A 138 -22.07 -9.92 -8.39
CA ARG A 138 -21.99 -9.22 -9.68
C ARG A 138 -21.84 -7.72 -9.42
N GLU A 139 -20.74 -7.17 -9.91
CA GLU A 139 -20.49 -5.73 -9.87
C GLU A 139 -21.66 -4.96 -10.55
N PRO A 140 -22.20 -3.90 -9.91
CA PRO A 140 -23.27 -3.08 -10.49
C PRO A 140 -22.83 -2.43 -11.80
N ALA A 141 -23.78 -2.29 -12.73
CA ALA A 141 -23.55 -1.56 -13.97
C ALA A 141 -23.13 -0.10 -13.66
N PRO A 142 -22.31 0.56 -14.51
CA PRO A 142 -21.85 1.93 -14.27
C PRO A 142 -22.97 2.92 -13.97
N THR A 143 -24.15 2.73 -14.58
CA THR A 143 -25.35 3.55 -14.36
C THR A 143 -26.04 3.31 -13.01
N GLN A 144 -25.69 2.24 -12.30
CA GLN A 144 -26.21 1.90 -10.98
C GLN A 144 -25.24 2.27 -9.86
N ARG A 145 -24.07 2.84 -10.19
CA ARG A 145 -23.12 3.32 -9.19
C ARG A 145 -23.53 4.72 -8.75
N THR A 146 -23.68 4.91 -7.45
CA THR A 146 -24.01 6.21 -6.88
C THR A 146 -22.83 7.18 -7.02
N ASN A 147 -23.10 8.43 -7.39
CA ASN A 147 -22.10 9.50 -7.37
C ASN A 147 -21.93 10.03 -5.93
N PRO A 148 -20.76 9.86 -5.31
CA PRO A 148 -20.56 10.26 -3.91
C PRO A 148 -20.67 11.78 -3.70
N ILE A 149 -20.40 12.60 -4.72
CA ILE A 149 -20.53 14.06 -4.62
C ILE A 149 -22.00 14.48 -4.50
N GLU A 150 -22.89 13.86 -5.28
CA GLU A 150 -24.33 14.14 -5.22
C GLU A 150 -24.97 13.70 -3.89
N VAL A 151 -24.50 12.59 -3.31
CA VAL A 151 -24.97 12.11 -2.00
C VAL A 151 -24.57 13.06 -0.88
N LEU A 152 -23.34 13.59 -0.94
CA LEU A 152 -22.83 14.51 0.07
C LEU A 152 -23.42 15.92 -0.04
N GLN A 153 -23.88 16.32 -1.23
CA GLN A 153 -24.55 17.61 -1.49
C GLN A 153 -26.07 17.55 -1.28
N GLY A 154 -26.62 16.36 -1.04
CA GLY A 154 -28.05 16.09 -0.86
C GLY A 154 -28.55 16.12 0.59
N LYS A 155 -28.03 17.03 1.42
CA LYS A 155 -28.61 17.39 2.72
C LYS A 155 -28.33 18.85 3.07
#